data_AF-A0AA95H0M4-F1
#
_entry.id   AF-A0AA95H0M4-F1
#
_cell.length_a   1.000
_cell.length_b   1.000
_cell.length_c   1.000
_cell.angle_alpha   90.00
_cell.angle_beta   90.00
_cell.angle_gamma   90.00
#
_symmetry.space_group_name_H-M   'P 1'
#
loop_
_entity.id
_entity.type
_entity.pdbx_description
1 polymer ?
#
loop_
_entity_poly.entity_id
_entity_poly.type
_entity_poly.pdbx_seq_one_letter_code
_entity_poly.pdbx_strand_id
1 'polypeptide(L)'
;MGFDPATGKEVFYEAAPGIVNAPTGSLMVVGFILVVVLGLAIVVPQLSLLWRRLHDANLAGPLAFVGLVPMVGGLAVLILALMPSKEEGRRFDPR
;
A
#
# COMPACT_ATOMS: atom_id res chain seq x y z
N MET A 1 38.61 -1.95 16.30
CA MET A 1 39.72 -1.97 17.27
C MET A 1 40.51 -0.69 17.09
N GLY A 2 40.46 0.19 18.08
CA GLY A 2 41.27 1.41 18.13
C GLY A 2 41.95 1.52 19.49
N PHE A 3 42.83 2.50 19.62
CA PHE A 3 43.64 2.69 20.83
C PHE A 3 43.24 4.02 21.49
N ASP A 4 42.92 4.02 22.78
CA ASP A 4 42.66 5.26 23.51
C ASP A 4 44.00 5.97 23.78
N PRO A 5 44.22 7.19 23.23
CA PRO A 5 45.49 7.90 23.41
C PRO A 5 45.74 8.38 24.85
N ALA A 6 44.71 8.43 25.70
CA ALA A 6 44.85 8.85 27.10
C ALA A 6 45.21 7.68 28.04
N THR A 7 44.73 6.47 27.76
CA THR A 7 44.91 5.31 28.64
C THR A 7 45.73 4.17 28.03
N GLY A 8 46.05 4.23 26.75
CA GLY A 8 46.88 3.23 26.07
C GLY A 8 46.28 1.83 26.07
N LYS A 9 44.96 1.70 26.24
CA LYS A 9 44.25 0.42 26.19
C LYS A 9 43.55 0.26 24.83
N GLU A 10 43.49 -0.98 24.36
CA GLU A 10 42.70 -1.33 23.20
C GLU A 10 41.21 -1.14 23.51
N VAL A 11 40.55 -0.28 22.73
CA VAL A 11 39.11 -0.07 22.76
C VAL A 11 38.50 -0.72 21.53
N PHE A 12 37.60 -1.67 21.77
CA PHE A 12 36.72 -2.20 20.74
C PHE A 12 35.60 -1.19 20.54
N TYR A 13 35.70 -0.37 19.49
CA TYR A 13 34.52 0.32 18.97
C TYR A 13 33.55 -0.75 18.48
N GLU A 14 32.56 -1.11 19.30
CA GLU A 14 31.38 -1.83 18.81
C GLU A 14 30.73 -0.92 17.77
N ALA A 15 30.74 -1.35 16.51
CA ALA A 15 29.91 -0.70 15.51
C ALA A 15 28.47 -0.80 16.03
N ALA A 16 27.89 0.35 16.40
CA ALA A 16 26.51 0.39 16.87
C ALA A 16 25.65 -0.38 15.87
N PRO A 17 24.74 -1.27 16.32
CA PRO A 17 23.93 -2.07 15.41
C PRO A 17 23.00 -1.14 14.62
N GLY A 18 23.50 -0.67 13.48
CA GLY A 18 22.75 0.08 12.50
C GLY A 18 22.11 -0.87 11.50
N ILE A 19 21.00 -0.43 10.90
CA ILE A 19 20.25 -1.19 9.88
C ILE A 19 21.17 -1.70 8.75
N VAL A 20 22.25 -0.96 8.45
CA VAL A 20 23.25 -1.34 7.43
C VAL A 20 24.25 -2.42 7.87
N ASN A 21 24.49 -2.59 9.18
CA ASN A 21 25.47 -3.54 9.73
C ASN A 21 24.82 -4.84 10.25
N ALA A 22 23.48 -4.90 10.27
CA ALA A 22 22.71 -6.07 10.66
C ALA A 22 22.07 -6.70 9.40
N PRO A 23 22.62 -7.80 8.84
CA PRO A 23 22.13 -8.38 7.58
C PRO A 23 20.66 -8.82 7.64
N THR A 24 20.19 -9.27 8.80
CA THR A 24 18.77 -9.58 9.01
C THR A 24 17.91 -8.31 9.01
N GLY A 25 18.40 -7.23 9.63
CA GLY A 25 17.67 -5.96 9.71
C GLY A 25 17.51 -5.28 8.35
N SER A 26 18.57 -5.29 7.53
CA SER A 26 18.51 -4.73 6.17
C SER A 26 17.55 -5.51 5.26
N LEU A 27 17.56 -6.84 5.31
CA LEU A 27 16.63 -7.68 4.53
C LEU A 27 15.17 -7.45 4.92
N MET A 28 14.88 -7.27 6.20
CA MET A 28 13.52 -6.98 6.68
C MET A 28 13.00 -5.63 6.14
N VAL A 29 13.85 -4.60 6.13
CA VAL A 29 13.47 -3.28 5.59
C VAL A 29 13.21 -3.35 4.08
N VAL A 30 14.11 -3.98 3.32
CA VAL A 30 13.94 -4.14 1.87
C VAL A 30 12.67 -4.96 1.56
N GLY A 31 12.46 -6.06 2.29
CA GLY A 31 11.26 -6.88 2.15
C GLY A 31 9.97 -6.08 2.42
N PHE A 32 9.96 -5.28 3.49
CA PHE A 32 8.81 -4.43 3.82
C PHE A 32 8.52 -3.40 2.72
N ILE A 33 9.55 -2.71 2.22
CA ILE A 33 9.40 -1.74 1.12
C ILE A 33 8.82 -2.43 -0.12
N LEU A 34 9.34 -3.60 -0.49
CA LEU A 34 8.84 -4.36 -1.64
C LEU A 34 7.36 -4.73 -1.47
N VAL A 35 6.96 -5.23 -0.28
CA VAL A 35 5.57 -5.58 0.00
C VAL A 35 4.65 -4.36 -0.11
N VAL A 36 5.07 -3.20 0.42
CA VAL A 36 4.28 -1.96 0.32
C VAL A 36 4.16 -1.51 -1.14
N VAL A 37 5.26 -1.47 -1.89
CA VAL A 37 5.25 -1.03 -3.29
C VAL A 37 4.40 -1.96 -4.16
N LEU A 38 4.59 -3.27 -4.04
CA LEU A 38 3.80 -4.26 -4.78
C LEU A 38 2.33 -4.24 -4.37
N GLY A 39 2.06 -4.10 -3.06
CA GLY A 39 0.71 -3.97 -2.54
C GLY A 39 -0.01 -2.76 -3.12
N LEU A 40 0.63 -1.59 -3.14
CA LEU A 40 0.08 -0.38 -3.76
C LEU A 40 -0.09 -0.53 -5.27
N ALA A 41 0.88 -1.15 -5.95
CA ALA A 41 0.80 -1.39 -7.39
C ALA A 41 -0.40 -2.27 -7.79
N ILE A 42 -0.89 -3.12 -6.88
CA ILE A 42 -2.08 -3.96 -7.10
C ILE A 42 -3.36 -3.23 -6.64
N VAL A 43 -3.36 -2.66 -5.43
CA VAL A 43 -4.56 -2.08 -4.81
C VAL A 43 -5.01 -0.81 -5.52
N VAL A 44 -4.08 0.06 -5.95
CA VAL A 44 -4.41 1.35 -6.59
C VAL A 44 -5.17 1.16 -7.91
N PRO A 45 -4.74 0.34 -8.89
CA PRO A 45 -5.50 0.15 -10.12
C PRO A 45 -6.83 -0.57 -9.88
N GLN A 46 -6.90 -1.53 -8.94
CA GLN A 46 -8.17 -2.18 -8.59
C GLN A 46 -9.20 -1.18 -8.05
N LEU A 47 -8.79 -0.32 -7.12
CA LEU A 47 -9.64 0.73 -6.58
C LEU A 47 -10.04 1.74 -7.66
N SER A 48 -9.11 2.11 -8.55
CA SER A 48 -9.38 3.06 -9.64
C SER A 48 -10.45 2.54 -10.60
N LEU A 49 -10.38 1.25 -10.99
CA LEU A 49 -11.38 0.63 -11.85
C LEU A 49 -12.75 0.54 -11.18
N LEU A 50 -12.79 0.15 -9.91
CA LEU A 50 -14.04 0.06 -9.15
C LEU A 50 -14.70 1.43 -8.97
N TRP A 51 -13.90 2.45 -8.67
CA TRP A 51 -14.36 3.83 -8.56
C TRP A 51 -15.00 4.32 -9.87
N ARG A 52 -14.37 4.02 -11.02
CA ARG A 52 -14.93 4.32 -12.35
C ARG A 52 -16.24 3.58 -12.58
N ARG A 53 -16.30 2.27 -12.30
CA ARG A 53 -17.51 1.45 -12.48
C ARG A 53 -18.70 1.96 -11.66
N LEU A 54 -18.44 2.41 -10.43
CA LEU A 54 -19.46 3.01 -9.58
C LEU A 54 -19.94 4.35 -10.15
N HIS A 55 -19.02 5.19 -10.63
CA HIS A 55 -19.38 6.44 -11.31
C HIS A 55 -20.17 6.20 -12.60
N ASP A 56 -19.85 5.16 -13.37
CA ASP A 56 -20.59 4.76 -14.58
C ASP A 56 -22.04 4.32 -14.26
N ALA A 57 -22.29 3.85 -13.04
CA ALA A 57 -23.63 3.52 -12.53
C ALA A 57 -24.35 4.72 -11.85
N ASN A 58 -23.78 5.93 -11.94
CA ASN A 58 -24.21 7.14 -11.23
C ASN A 58 -24.22 6.98 -9.69
N LEU A 59 -23.31 6.15 -9.16
CA LEU A 59 -23.09 5.95 -7.73
C LEU A 59 -21.83 6.71 -7.28
N ALA A 60 -21.78 7.08 -5.99
CA ALA A 60 -20.62 7.76 -5.43
C ALA A 60 -19.42 6.80 -5.35
N GLY A 61 -18.27 7.20 -5.91
CA GLY A 61 -17.04 6.39 -5.89
C GLY A 61 -16.57 5.90 -4.51
N PRO A 62 -16.75 6.66 -3.41
CA PRO A 62 -16.43 6.17 -2.06
C PRO A 62 -17.19 4.93 -1.62
N LEU A 63 -18.28 4.53 -2.30
CA LEU A 63 -18.97 3.26 -2.01
C LEU A 63 -18.07 2.03 -2.26
N ALA A 64 -16.98 2.18 -3.00
CA ALA A 64 -15.94 1.17 -3.11
C ALA A 64 -15.35 0.74 -1.74
N PHE A 65 -15.30 1.66 -0.77
CA PHE A 65 -14.75 1.38 0.56
C PHE A 65 -15.64 0.48 1.43
N VAL A 66 -16.90 0.25 1.04
CA VAL A 66 -17.74 -0.79 1.68
C VAL A 66 -17.09 -2.17 1.55
N GLY A 67 -16.27 -2.38 0.52
CA GLY A 67 -15.45 -3.58 0.33
C GLY A 67 -14.47 -3.88 1.47
N LEU A 68 -14.10 -2.88 2.28
CA LEU A 68 -13.21 -3.04 3.44
C LEU A 68 -13.92 -3.70 4.63
N VAL A 69 -15.25 -3.81 4.59
CA VAL A 69 -16.01 -4.52 5.62
C VAL A 69 -15.81 -6.04 5.44
N PRO A 70 -15.26 -6.75 6.44
CA PRO A 70 -15.02 -8.19 6.31
C PRO A 70 -16.35 -8.94 6.16
N MET A 71 -16.29 -10.11 5.52
CA MET A 71 -17.43 -11.01 5.20
C MET A 71 -18.41 -10.45 4.15
N VAL A 72 -18.97 -9.26 4.38
CA VAL A 72 -20.12 -8.76 3.58
C VAL A 72 -19.70 -7.69 2.56
N GLY A 73 -18.62 -6.96 2.83
CA GLY A 73 -18.19 -5.83 2.00
C GLY A 73 -17.89 -6.21 0.55
N GLY A 74 -17.17 -7.32 0.34
CA GLY A 74 -16.86 -7.82 -1.01
C GLY A 74 -18.12 -8.18 -1.81
N LEU A 75 -19.11 -8.79 -1.16
CA LEU A 75 -20.41 -9.10 -1.79
C LEU A 75 -21.19 -7.83 -2.11
N ALA A 76 -21.21 -6.85 -1.21
CA ALA A 76 -21.87 -5.57 -1.44
C ALA A 76 -21.25 -4.84 -2.64
N VAL A 77 -19.93 -4.77 -2.72
CA VAL A 77 -19.21 -4.18 -3.86
C VAL A 77 -19.47 -4.93 -5.15
N LEU A 78 -19.53 -6.27 -5.12
CA LEU A 78 -19.88 -7.08 -6.28
C LEU A 78 -21.28 -6.73 -6.80
N ILE A 79 -22.28 -6.66 -5.92
CA ILE A 79 -23.65 -6.29 -6.27
C ILE A 79 -23.70 -4.88 -6.87
N LEU A 80 -23.03 -3.92 -6.24
CA LEU A 80 -22.95 -2.54 -6.75
C LEU A 80 -22.27 -2.47 -8.12
N ALA A 81 -21.23 -3.27 -8.35
CA ALA A 81 -20.53 -3.34 -9.63
C ALA A 81 -21.37 -3.99 -10.75
N LEU A 82 -22.29 -4.90 -10.42
CA LEU A 82 -23.21 -5.53 -11.36
C LEU A 82 -24.41 -4.65 -11.75
N MET A 83 -24.61 -3.52 -11.08
CA MET A 83 -25.71 -2.61 -11.38
C MET A 83 -25.61 -2.10 -12.83
N PRO A 84 -26.74 -1.98 -13.56
CA PRO A 84 -26.71 -1.46 -14.92
C PRO A 84 -26.15 -0.04 -14.95
N SER A 85 -25.29 0.21 -15.94
CA SER A 85 -24.79 1.55 -16.23
C SER A 85 -25.96 2.46 -16.61
N LYS A 86 -26.02 3.66 -16.03
CA LYS A 86 -27.07 4.65 -16.31
C LYS A 86 -26.58 5.65 -17.34
N GLU A 87 -27.45 6.12 -18.23
CA GLU A 87 -27.09 7.14 -19.24
C GLU A 87 -26.60 8.45 -18.62
N GLU A 88 -27.04 8.74 -17.38
CA GLU A 88 -26.57 9.86 -16.57
C GLU A 88 -25.05 9.82 -16.30
N GLY A 89 -24.41 8.64 -16.37
CA GLY A 89 -22.95 8.49 -16.27
C GLY A 89 -22.18 9.08 -17.47
N ARG A 90 -22.82 9.19 -18.66
CA ARG A 90 -22.21 9.86 -19.83
C ARG A 90 -21.99 11.35 -19.64
N ARG A 91 -22.53 11.97 -18.58
CA ARG A 91 -22.27 13.39 -18.27
C ARG A 91 -20.78 13.68 -17.99
N PHE A 92 -20.01 12.66 -17.67
CA PHE A 92 -18.58 12.76 -17.38
C PHE A 92 -17.67 12.43 -18.57
N ASP A 93 -18.25 12.06 -19.72
CA ASP A 93 -17.47 11.83 -20.94
C ASP A 93 -17.13 13.17 -21.60
N PRO A 94 -15.87 13.44 -21.99
CA PRO A 94 -15.53 14.63 -22.75
C PRO A 94 -16.28 14.61 -24.09
N ARG A 95 -16.87 15.76 -24.44
CA ARG A 95 -17.59 15.94 -25.72
C ARG A 95 -16.65 15.91 -26.91
#